data_AF-A0A2U8WFG4-F1
#
_entry.id   AF-A0A2U8WFG4-F1
#
_cell.length_a   1.000
_cell.length_b   1.000
_cell.length_c   1.000
_cell.angle_alpha   90.00
_cell.angle_beta   90.00
_cell.angle_gamma   90.00
#
_symmetry.space_group_name_H-M   'P 1'
#
loop_
_entity.id
_entity.type
_entity.pdbx_description
1 polymer ?
#
loop_
_entity_poly.entity_id
_entity_poly.type
_entity_poly.pdbx_seq_one_letter_code
_entity_poly.pdbx_strand_id
1 'polypeptide(L)'
;MDKILYYAVTLVESVLGVFGVRAFYDQPRYAVVERLDRGVEIRAYEPRLAVETDARGQGDGEAFGRLFRYITGANRTGGRIAMTAPVEAGGQRIAMTVPVEQGTGGTMRFFLPHAVAAAGAPEPTEAGVRLVEIPPERIAALRFSGRITPEARAAQERVLAEVLRQAGRTPAGPPLFMGYDPPFALPFLRRNEVAARLGT
;
A
#
# COMPACT_ATOMS: atom_id res chain seq x y z
N MET A 1 -2.13 27.72 9.28
CA MET A 1 -3.00 26.78 10.01
C MET A 1 -2.54 26.77 11.45
N ASP A 2 -3.42 27.11 12.38
CA ASP A 2 -3.06 27.17 13.80
C ASP A 2 -2.67 25.77 14.27
N LYS A 3 -1.58 25.68 15.05
CA LYS A 3 -1.05 24.38 15.54
C LYS A 3 -2.14 23.56 16.26
N ILE A 4 -3.02 24.24 16.99
CA ILE A 4 -4.16 23.63 17.70
C ILE A 4 -5.14 22.97 16.72
N LEU A 5 -5.49 23.67 15.63
CA LEU A 5 -6.38 23.13 14.60
C LEU A 5 -5.73 21.94 13.88
N TYR A 6 -4.43 22.01 13.61
CA TYR A 6 -3.66 20.91 13.05
C TYR A 6 -3.72 19.65 13.94
N TYR A 7 -3.43 19.76 15.24
CA TYR A 7 -3.50 18.62 16.16
C TYR A 7 -4.92 18.06 16.33
N ALA A 8 -5.95 18.92 16.29
CA ALA A 8 -7.34 18.47 16.38
C ALA A 8 -7.75 17.65 15.15
N VAL A 9 -7.41 18.11 13.93
CA VAL A 9 -7.66 17.38 12.68
C VAL A 9 -6.91 16.04 12.68
N THR A 10 -5.65 16.05 13.09
CA THR A 10 -4.80 14.85 13.25
C THR A 10 -5.45 13.79 14.15
N LEU A 11 -5.97 14.22 15.30
CA LEU A 11 -6.54 13.33 16.30
C LEU A 11 -7.81 12.67 15.76
N VAL A 12 -8.65 13.46 15.08
CA VAL A 12 -9.87 12.98 14.44
C VAL A 12 -9.53 11.99 13.34
N GLU A 13 -8.58 12.29 12.44
CA GLU A 13 -8.12 11.37 11.40
C GLU A 13 -7.55 10.07 11.97
N SER A 14 -6.80 10.15 13.08
CA SER A 14 -6.24 8.99 13.78
C SER A 14 -7.34 8.09 14.37
N VAL A 15 -8.36 8.69 15.00
CA VAL A 15 -9.51 7.96 15.56
C VAL A 15 -10.32 7.34 14.42
N LEU A 16 -10.57 8.08 13.33
CA LEU A 16 -11.25 7.58 12.14
C LEU A 16 -10.49 6.40 11.49
N GLY A 17 -9.16 6.44 11.47
CA GLY A 17 -8.31 5.34 11.00
C GLY A 17 -8.44 4.06 11.85
N VAL A 18 -8.62 4.17 13.16
CA VAL A 18 -8.93 3.01 14.03
C VAL A 18 -10.24 2.33 13.61
N PHE A 19 -11.21 3.12 13.14
CA PHE A 19 -12.51 2.64 12.68
C PHE A 19 -12.58 2.34 11.16
N GLY A 20 -11.45 2.39 10.44
CA GLY A 20 -11.40 2.06 9.01
C GLY A 20 -12.05 3.09 8.08
N VAL A 21 -12.27 4.32 8.56
CA VAL A 21 -12.74 5.44 7.74
C VAL A 21 -11.56 6.03 6.97
N ARG A 22 -11.68 6.00 5.64
CA ARG A 22 -10.59 6.28 4.68
C ARG A 22 -10.80 7.57 3.86
N ALA A 23 -11.56 8.52 4.40
CA ALA A 23 -12.08 9.67 3.67
C ALA A 23 -11.02 10.70 3.23
N PHE A 24 -9.81 10.65 3.78
CA PHE A 24 -8.77 11.67 3.57
C PHE A 24 -7.51 11.14 2.87
N TYR A 25 -7.55 9.93 2.31
CA TYR A 25 -6.39 9.26 1.70
C TYR A 25 -6.40 9.34 0.17
N ASP A 26 -5.27 9.73 -0.42
CA ASP A 26 -5.04 9.63 -1.86
C ASP A 26 -4.81 8.14 -2.22
N GLN A 27 -5.81 7.50 -2.83
CA GLN A 27 -5.69 6.12 -3.32
C GLN A 27 -5.22 6.13 -4.77
N PRO A 28 -4.43 5.13 -5.22
CA PRO A 28 -4.02 5.10 -6.61
C PRO A 28 -5.28 5.05 -7.47
N ARG A 29 -5.39 5.98 -8.41
CA ARG A 29 -6.54 6.03 -9.31
C ARG A 29 -6.54 4.75 -10.14
N TYR A 30 -7.63 4.00 -10.04
CA TYR A 30 -7.88 2.84 -10.87
C TYR A 30 -9.31 2.87 -11.39
N ALA A 31 -9.50 2.33 -12.58
CA ALA A 31 -10.82 2.03 -13.09
C ALA A 31 -11.14 0.55 -12.82
N VAL A 32 -12.29 0.26 -12.22
CA VAL A 32 -12.80 -1.12 -12.18
C VAL A 32 -13.33 -1.44 -13.57
N VAL A 33 -12.61 -2.32 -14.29
CA VAL A 33 -12.96 -2.70 -15.67
C VAL A 33 -13.88 -3.91 -15.71
N GLU A 34 -13.85 -4.76 -14.68
CA GLU A 34 -14.69 -5.95 -14.58
C GLU A 34 -14.88 -6.34 -13.11
N ARG A 35 -16.04 -6.93 -12.80
CA ARG A 35 -16.32 -7.57 -11.51
C ARG A 35 -16.60 -9.04 -11.73
N LEU A 36 -15.93 -9.88 -10.98
CA LEU A 36 -16.10 -11.33 -10.98
C LEU A 36 -16.79 -11.78 -9.69
N ASP A 37 -17.01 -13.09 -9.59
CA ASP A 37 -17.60 -13.69 -8.39
C ASP A 37 -16.76 -13.40 -7.13
N ARG A 38 -17.38 -13.57 -5.95
CA ARG A 38 -16.77 -13.40 -4.62
C ARG A 38 -16.21 -12.00 -4.37
N GLY A 39 -16.64 -11.01 -5.16
CA GLY A 39 -16.23 -9.63 -5.02
C GLY A 39 -14.82 -9.34 -5.56
N VAL A 40 -14.30 -10.19 -6.45
CA VAL A 40 -13.05 -9.90 -7.15
C VAL A 40 -13.28 -8.78 -8.16
N GLU A 41 -12.41 -7.77 -8.13
CA GLU A 41 -12.43 -6.67 -9.10
C GLU A 41 -11.19 -6.76 -10.00
N ILE A 42 -11.38 -6.69 -11.31
CA ILE A 42 -10.29 -6.40 -12.25
C ILE A 42 -10.20 -4.89 -12.38
N ARG A 43 -9.02 -4.37 -12.07
CA ARG A 43 -8.71 -2.95 -12.00
C ARG A 43 -7.64 -2.61 -13.02
N ALA A 44 -7.85 -1.56 -13.79
CA ALA A 44 -6.83 -0.96 -14.64
C ALA A 44 -6.19 0.19 -13.86
N TYR A 45 -4.89 0.10 -13.61
CA TYR A 45 -4.09 1.15 -13.00
C TYR A 45 -3.34 1.93 -14.07
N GLU A 46 -3.30 3.24 -13.91
CA GLU A 46 -2.37 4.13 -14.62
C GLU A 46 -0.93 3.91 -14.15
N PRO A 47 0.09 4.47 -14.86
CA PRO A 47 1.47 4.47 -14.38
C PRO A 47 1.54 5.04 -12.96
N ARG A 48 2.35 4.42 -12.11
CA ARG A 48 2.50 4.83 -10.71
C ARG A 48 3.97 4.84 -10.33
N LEU A 49 4.36 5.82 -9.52
CA LEU A 49 5.68 5.86 -8.91
C LEU A 49 5.64 5.17 -7.54
N ALA A 50 6.63 4.32 -7.28
CA ALA A 50 6.81 3.69 -5.98
C ALA A 50 8.25 3.85 -5.49
N VAL A 51 8.42 3.75 -4.18
CA VAL A 51 9.71 3.50 -3.55
C VAL A 51 9.73 2.04 -3.09
N GLU A 52 10.81 1.32 -3.40
CA GLU A 52 10.91 -0.11 -3.14
C GLU A 52 12.23 -0.53 -2.50
N THR A 53 12.19 -1.64 -1.75
CA THR A 53 13.35 -2.30 -1.13
C THR A 53 13.18 -3.82 -1.18
N ASP A 54 14.30 -4.54 -1.14
CA ASP A 54 14.29 -5.98 -0.90
C ASP A 54 13.87 -6.26 0.56
N ALA A 55 13.09 -7.32 0.75
CA ALA A 55 12.53 -7.82 2.01
C ALA A 55 12.91 -9.29 2.28
N ARG A 56 13.66 -9.94 1.39
CA ARG A 56 14.14 -11.32 1.54
C ARG A 56 15.10 -11.41 2.72
N GLY A 57 14.89 -12.40 3.58
CA GLY A 57 15.82 -12.76 4.66
C GLY A 57 15.93 -11.78 5.83
N GLN A 58 15.35 -10.58 5.74
CA GLN A 58 15.49 -9.51 6.74
C GLN A 58 14.18 -9.20 7.51
N GLY A 59 13.08 -9.84 7.13
CA GLY A 59 11.78 -9.71 7.79
C GLY A 59 11.04 -8.42 7.40
N ASP A 60 9.70 -8.52 7.32
CA ASP A 60 8.85 -7.45 6.79
C ASP A 60 8.99 -6.12 7.54
N GLY A 61 9.31 -6.16 8.84
CA GLY A 61 9.48 -4.97 9.66
C GLY A 61 10.71 -4.14 9.29
N GLU A 62 11.82 -4.78 8.90
CA GLU A 62 13.03 -4.05 8.50
C GLU A 62 12.82 -3.34 7.16
N ALA A 63 12.30 -4.07 6.16
CA ALA A 63 11.98 -3.52 4.85
C ALA A 63 11.02 -2.33 4.95
N PHE A 64 9.96 -2.49 5.74
CA PHE A 64 9.03 -1.41 6.03
C PHE A 64 9.76 -0.21 6.67
N GLY A 65 10.64 -0.45 7.63
CA GLY A 65 11.42 0.58 8.30
C GLY A 65 12.30 1.40 7.34
N ARG A 66 12.90 0.77 6.32
CA ARG A 66 13.71 1.48 5.30
C ARG A 66 12.86 2.44 4.47
N LEU A 67 11.74 1.93 3.95
CA LEU A 67 10.80 2.74 3.17
C LEU A 67 10.18 3.85 4.05
N PHE A 68 9.97 3.55 5.33
CA PHE A 68 9.46 4.51 6.29
C PHE A 68 10.45 5.66 6.54
N ARG A 69 11.75 5.35 6.66
CA ARG A 69 12.79 6.39 6.78
C ARG A 69 12.84 7.28 5.54
N TYR A 70 12.70 6.71 4.35
CA TYR A 70 12.66 7.48 3.11
C TYR A 70 11.58 8.58 3.15
N ILE A 71 10.32 8.23 3.47
CA ILE A 71 9.22 9.20 3.51
C ILE A 71 9.33 10.19 4.68
N THR A 72 10.12 9.87 5.72
CA THR A 72 10.31 10.73 6.90
C THR A 72 11.58 11.59 6.88
N GLY A 73 12.41 11.49 5.84
CA GLY A 73 13.54 12.39 5.62
C GLY A 73 14.83 11.75 5.12
N ALA A 74 14.92 10.42 5.00
CA ALA A 74 16.07 9.74 4.39
C ALA A 74 16.02 9.79 2.86
N ASN A 75 15.97 11.01 2.33
CA ASN A 75 15.97 11.35 0.92
C ASN A 75 16.78 12.63 0.70
N ARG A 76 17.20 12.91 -0.53
CA ARG A 76 18.14 13.98 -0.85
C ARG A 76 17.69 15.38 -0.43
N THR A 77 16.39 15.61 -0.26
CA THR A 77 15.86 16.91 0.15
C THR A 77 15.81 17.08 1.67
N GLY A 78 15.96 15.98 2.44
CA GLY A 78 15.69 15.94 3.87
C GLY A 78 14.22 16.18 4.23
N GLY A 79 13.36 16.37 3.23
CA GLY A 79 11.95 16.70 3.38
C GLY A 79 11.13 15.48 3.76
N ARG A 80 10.06 15.72 4.51
CA ARG A 80 9.03 14.69 4.77
C ARG A 80 8.10 14.63 3.57
N ILE A 81 7.89 13.44 3.04
CA ILE A 81 6.86 13.17 2.05
C ILE A 81 5.57 12.92 2.82
N ALA A 82 4.70 13.93 2.83
CA ALA A 82 3.39 13.83 3.45
C ALA A 82 2.53 12.81 2.68
N MET A 83 2.52 11.57 3.13
CA MET A 83 1.43 10.66 2.83
C MET A 83 0.27 11.11 3.71
N THR A 84 -0.61 11.98 3.17
CA THR A 84 -1.81 12.60 3.81
C THR A 84 -1.76 12.66 5.35
N ALA A 85 -1.45 13.87 5.85
CA ALA A 85 -0.95 14.26 7.17
C ALA A 85 -1.61 13.67 8.44
N PRO A 86 -0.97 13.78 9.64
CA PRO A 86 0.38 14.27 9.94
C PRO A 86 1.26 13.38 10.84
N VAL A 87 2.54 13.76 10.96
CA VAL A 87 3.51 13.17 11.90
C VAL A 87 4.22 14.26 12.71
N GLU A 88 4.28 14.09 14.04
CA GLU A 88 5.36 14.63 14.89
C GLU A 88 6.28 13.51 15.38
N ALA A 89 7.58 13.79 15.40
CA ALA A 89 8.62 12.88 15.87
C ALA A 89 8.97 13.25 17.32
N GLY A 90 8.51 12.41 18.27
CA GLY A 90 8.71 12.61 19.71
C GLY A 90 7.97 11.60 20.61
N GLY A 91 7.56 10.44 20.07
CA GLY A 91 6.83 9.42 20.82
C GLY A 91 5.44 9.13 20.25
N GLN A 92 5.38 8.17 19.32
CA GLN A 92 4.19 7.48 18.79
C GLN A 92 3.05 8.28 18.09
N ARG A 93 3.00 8.19 16.75
CA ARG A 93 2.02 7.43 15.91
C ARG A 93 2.08 7.98 14.47
N ILE A 94 2.07 7.08 13.48
CA ILE A 94 2.19 7.43 12.06
C ILE A 94 1.08 6.73 11.28
N ALA A 95 0.21 7.51 10.64
CA ALA A 95 -0.75 7.00 9.66
C ALA A 95 -0.07 6.95 8.28
N MET A 96 -0.17 5.81 7.60
CA MET A 96 0.43 5.55 6.29
C MET A 96 -0.63 4.97 5.38
N THR A 97 -0.88 5.56 4.21
CA THR A 97 -1.60 4.86 3.14
C THR A 97 -1.16 5.30 1.74
N VAL A 98 -0.54 4.40 1.00
CA VAL A 98 -0.85 3.95 -0.38
C VAL A 98 -0.18 2.55 -0.45
N PRO A 99 -0.81 1.50 -1.01
CA PRO A 99 -0.72 0.14 -0.45
C PRO A 99 0.71 -0.37 -0.32
N VAL A 100 0.98 -1.06 0.79
CA VAL A 100 2.21 -1.85 0.90
C VAL A 100 2.05 -3.06 0.01
N GLU A 101 2.72 -3.05 -1.14
CA GLU A 101 2.77 -4.22 -2.01
C GLU A 101 3.89 -5.16 -1.52
N GLN A 102 3.54 -6.41 -1.29
CA GLN A 102 4.48 -7.48 -0.99
C GLN A 102 4.28 -8.64 -1.97
N GLY A 103 5.19 -8.76 -2.93
CA GLY A 103 5.24 -9.91 -3.83
C GLY A 103 5.99 -11.09 -3.22
N THR A 104 5.68 -12.32 -3.64
CA THR A 104 6.43 -13.52 -3.22
C THR A 104 7.90 -13.49 -3.65
N GLY A 105 8.27 -12.58 -4.56
CA GLY A 105 9.65 -12.27 -4.93
C GLY A 105 10.42 -11.47 -3.87
N GLY A 106 9.83 -11.13 -2.72
CA GLY A 106 10.52 -10.50 -1.59
C GLY A 106 10.86 -9.03 -1.82
N THR A 107 10.01 -8.28 -2.52
CA THR A 107 10.13 -6.83 -2.64
C THR A 107 8.95 -6.19 -1.93
N MET A 108 9.23 -5.16 -1.13
CA MET A 108 8.23 -4.30 -0.50
C MET A 108 8.20 -2.95 -1.20
N ARG A 109 7.01 -2.40 -1.43
CA ARG A 109 6.83 -1.10 -2.10
C ARG A 109 5.87 -0.20 -1.34
N PHE A 110 6.17 1.09 -1.29
CA PHE A 110 5.19 2.14 -1.02
C PHE A 110 4.93 2.93 -2.30
N PHE A 111 3.67 3.01 -2.71
CA PHE A 111 3.28 3.90 -3.80
C PHE A 111 3.30 5.35 -3.33
N LEU A 112 3.83 6.23 -4.17
CA LEU A 112 3.90 7.66 -3.86
C LEU A 112 2.63 8.38 -4.33
N PRO A 113 2.18 9.42 -3.60
CA PRO A 113 1.06 10.25 -4.04
C PRO A 113 1.31 10.85 -5.42
N HIS A 114 0.23 11.06 -6.19
CA HIS A 114 0.35 11.59 -7.55
C HIS A 114 1.07 12.94 -7.59
N ALA A 115 0.79 13.82 -6.62
CA ALA A 115 1.44 15.13 -6.51
C ALA A 115 2.97 15.02 -6.30
N VAL A 116 3.41 14.04 -5.51
CA VAL A 116 4.84 13.80 -5.25
C VAL A 116 5.52 13.25 -6.49
N ALA A 117 4.86 12.31 -7.19
CA ALA A 117 5.35 11.77 -8.44
C ALA A 117 5.48 12.88 -9.52
N ALA A 118 4.45 13.71 -9.68
CA ALA A 118 4.43 14.80 -10.66
C ALA A 118 5.45 15.91 -10.37
N ALA A 119 5.77 16.16 -9.10
CA ALA A 119 6.76 17.16 -8.69
C ALA A 119 8.22 16.66 -8.78
N GLY A 120 8.43 15.37 -9.04
CA GLY A 120 9.74 14.72 -8.95
C GLY A 120 10.03 14.26 -7.53
N ALA A 121 9.79 12.97 -7.26
CA ALA A 121 10.08 12.40 -5.95
C ALA A 121 11.57 12.50 -5.62
N PRO A 122 11.94 12.86 -4.37
CA PRO A 122 13.34 13.01 -4.00
C PRO A 122 14.03 11.65 -4.00
N GLU A 123 15.28 11.60 -4.46
CA GLU A 123 16.04 10.34 -4.47
C GLU A 123 16.29 9.82 -3.04
N PRO A 124 16.16 8.50 -2.80
CA PRO A 124 16.53 7.89 -1.52
C PRO A 124 18.02 8.06 -1.21
N THR A 125 18.35 8.23 0.07
CA THR A 125 19.76 8.26 0.52
C THR A 125 20.22 6.93 1.11
N GLU A 126 19.28 6.04 1.44
CA GLU A 126 19.57 4.74 2.04
C GLU A 126 19.85 3.67 0.98
N ALA A 127 20.95 2.93 1.16
CA ALA A 127 21.31 1.84 0.25
C ALA A 127 20.24 0.74 0.22
N GLY A 128 19.93 0.25 -0.98
CA GLY A 128 18.90 -0.78 -1.19
C GLY A 128 17.47 -0.24 -1.29
N VAL A 129 17.27 1.07 -1.08
CA VAL A 129 16.00 1.76 -1.35
C VAL A 129 16.11 2.48 -2.69
N ARG A 130 15.13 2.30 -3.58
CA ARG A 130 15.10 2.96 -4.89
C ARG A 130 13.71 3.41 -5.29
N LEU A 131 13.65 4.42 -6.15
CA LEU A 131 12.43 4.77 -6.87
C LEU A 131 12.24 3.84 -8.06
N VAL A 132 10.99 3.46 -8.34
CA VAL A 132 10.61 2.61 -9.47
C VAL A 132 9.32 3.12 -10.08
N GLU A 133 9.32 3.24 -11.41
CA GLU A 133 8.10 3.49 -12.17
C GLU A 133 7.42 2.15 -12.48
N ILE A 134 6.17 2.03 -12.06
CA ILE A 134 5.32 0.88 -12.36
C ILE A 134 4.49 1.25 -13.59
N PRO A 135 4.64 0.52 -14.72
CA PRO A 135 3.87 0.81 -15.93
C PRO A 135 2.38 0.54 -15.70
N PRO A 136 1.50 0.96 -16.64
CA PRO A 136 0.09 0.61 -16.60
C PRO A 136 -0.08 -0.91 -16.48
N GLU A 137 -0.90 -1.34 -15.53
CA GLU A 137 -1.13 -2.77 -15.30
C GLU A 137 -2.59 -3.06 -14.96
N ARG A 138 -3.03 -4.27 -15.32
CA ARG A 138 -4.30 -4.81 -14.86
C ARG A 138 -4.06 -5.72 -13.67
N ILE A 139 -4.78 -5.46 -12.58
CA ILE A 139 -4.72 -6.23 -11.35
C ILE A 139 -6.10 -6.79 -11.06
N ALA A 140 -6.19 -8.10 -10.86
CA ALA A 140 -7.33 -8.69 -10.16
C ALA A 140 -7.10 -8.59 -8.65
N ALA A 141 -8.03 -8.01 -7.91
CA ALA A 141 -7.92 -7.81 -6.47
C ALA A 141 -9.12 -8.40 -5.73
N LEU A 142 -8.86 -9.16 -4.67
CA LEU A 142 -9.85 -9.66 -3.73
C LEU A 142 -9.64 -9.00 -2.38
N ARG A 143 -10.66 -8.27 -1.91
CA ARG A 143 -10.65 -7.64 -0.59
C ARG A 143 -11.05 -8.62 0.51
N PHE A 144 -10.35 -8.56 1.63
CA PHE A 144 -10.68 -9.26 2.85
C PHE A 144 -10.32 -8.43 4.09
N SER A 145 -10.79 -8.88 5.26
CA SER A 145 -10.53 -8.28 6.57
C SER A 145 -10.05 -9.34 7.55
N GLY A 146 -9.60 -8.92 8.73
CA GLY A 146 -9.12 -9.80 9.80
C GLY A 146 -7.62 -9.72 10.04
N ARG A 147 -7.11 -10.70 10.78
CA ARG A 147 -5.67 -10.82 11.07
C ARG A 147 -4.91 -11.26 9.81
N ILE A 148 -3.78 -10.61 9.57
CA ILE A 148 -2.89 -10.92 8.45
C ILE A 148 -1.91 -12.00 8.96
N THR A 149 -2.28 -13.27 8.78
CA THR A 149 -1.35 -14.40 8.97
C THR A 149 -1.01 -15.02 7.60
N PRO A 150 0.13 -15.73 7.47
CA PRO A 150 0.46 -16.43 6.23
C PRO A 150 -0.67 -17.36 5.75
N GLU A 151 -1.34 -18.04 6.67
CA GLU A 151 -2.43 -18.97 6.37
C GLU A 151 -3.67 -18.22 5.87
N ALA A 152 -4.02 -17.11 6.51
CA ALA A 152 -5.15 -16.26 6.09
C ALA A 152 -4.89 -15.69 4.68
N ARG A 153 -3.67 -15.21 4.41
CA ARG A 153 -3.26 -14.75 3.09
C ARG A 153 -3.36 -15.87 2.05
N ALA A 154 -2.76 -17.02 2.32
CA ALA A 154 -2.79 -18.16 1.41
C ALA A 154 -4.22 -18.65 1.13
N ALA A 155 -5.12 -18.60 2.12
CA ALA A 155 -6.53 -18.93 1.91
C ALA A 155 -7.20 -17.98 0.92
N GLN A 156 -6.99 -16.67 1.03
CA GLN A 156 -7.54 -15.69 0.09
C GLN A 156 -6.90 -15.79 -1.30
N GLU A 157 -5.59 -16.06 -1.39
CA GLU A 157 -4.91 -16.28 -2.67
C GLU A 157 -5.51 -17.49 -3.42
N ARG A 158 -5.87 -18.57 -2.72
CA ARG A 158 -6.58 -19.71 -3.33
C ARG A 158 -7.96 -19.33 -3.84
N VAL A 159 -8.72 -18.52 -3.09
CA VAL A 159 -10.03 -18.03 -3.54
C VAL A 159 -9.89 -17.18 -4.80
N LEU A 160 -8.93 -16.24 -4.82
CA LEU A 160 -8.66 -15.41 -5.99
C LEU A 160 -8.26 -16.26 -7.20
N ALA A 161 -7.36 -17.23 -7.03
CA ALA A 161 -6.93 -18.11 -8.10
C ALA A 161 -8.09 -18.93 -8.69
N GLU A 162 -8.99 -19.43 -7.84
CA GLU A 162 -10.17 -20.17 -8.29
C GLU A 162 -11.14 -19.29 -9.08
N VAL A 163 -11.43 -18.08 -8.60
CA VAL A 163 -12.30 -17.13 -9.32
C VAL A 163 -11.71 -16.76 -10.69
N LEU A 164 -10.40 -16.51 -10.75
CA LEU A 164 -9.72 -16.22 -12.02
C LEU A 164 -9.75 -17.40 -12.98
N ARG A 165 -9.52 -18.61 -12.48
CA ARG A 165 -9.58 -19.84 -13.28
C ARG A 165 -10.97 -20.05 -13.88
N GLN A 166 -12.04 -19.86 -13.09
CA GLN A 166 -13.42 -19.96 -13.57
C GLN A 166 -13.76 -18.90 -14.62
N ALA A 167 -13.19 -17.71 -14.49
CA ALA A 167 -13.34 -16.62 -15.46
C ALA A 167 -12.40 -16.73 -16.68
N GLY A 168 -11.61 -17.81 -16.81
CA GLY A 168 -10.65 -17.98 -17.90
C GLY A 168 -9.52 -16.96 -17.90
N ARG A 169 -9.16 -16.41 -16.73
CA ARG A 169 -8.09 -15.42 -16.57
C ARG A 169 -6.84 -16.08 -16.01
N THR A 170 -5.70 -15.81 -16.65
CA THR A 170 -4.39 -16.34 -16.21
C THR A 170 -3.56 -15.23 -15.57
N PRO A 171 -3.10 -15.40 -14.32
CA PRO A 171 -2.13 -14.50 -13.71
C PRO A 171 -0.81 -14.45 -14.49
N ALA A 172 -0.27 -13.25 -14.68
CA ALA A 172 1.02 -13.00 -15.35
C ALA A 172 2.23 -13.09 -14.39
N GLY A 173 2.01 -13.49 -13.13
CA GLY A 173 3.06 -13.53 -12.13
C GLY A 173 2.56 -14.02 -10.78
N PRO A 174 3.44 -13.99 -9.76
CA PRO A 174 3.07 -14.39 -8.41
C PRO A 174 2.01 -13.49 -7.78
N PRO A 175 1.27 -14.00 -6.77
CA PRO A 175 0.32 -13.20 -6.03
C PRO A 175 1.01 -12.09 -5.23
N LEU A 176 0.25 -11.03 -5.03
CA LEU A 176 0.62 -9.83 -4.30
C LEU A 176 -0.28 -9.68 -3.09
N PHE A 177 0.26 -9.14 -2.02
CA PHE A 177 -0.53 -8.64 -0.91
C PHE A 177 -0.49 -7.12 -0.90
N MET A 178 -1.64 -6.50 -0.66
CA MET A 178 -1.80 -5.06 -0.54
C MET A 178 -2.44 -4.74 0.82
N GLY A 179 -1.64 -4.19 1.73
CA GLY A 179 -2.08 -3.71 3.04
C GLY A 179 -2.44 -2.23 2.99
N TYR A 180 -3.60 -1.87 3.56
CA TYR A 180 -4.10 -0.49 3.55
C TYR A 180 -4.18 0.15 4.93
N ASP A 181 -4.17 -0.63 6.01
CA ASP A 181 -4.36 -0.11 7.37
C ASP A 181 -3.15 -0.46 8.24
N PRO A 182 -2.83 0.38 9.23
CA PRO A 182 -1.68 0.18 10.10
C PRO A 182 -1.84 -1.05 11.01
N PRO A 183 -0.72 -1.57 11.56
CA PRO A 183 -0.74 -2.77 12.40
C PRO A 183 -1.53 -2.62 13.71
N PHE A 184 -1.90 -1.40 14.12
CA PHE A 184 -2.73 -1.12 15.29
C PHE A 184 -4.23 -0.94 15.00
N ALA A 185 -4.64 -0.88 13.72
CA ALA A 185 -6.05 -0.79 13.36
C ALA A 185 -6.81 -2.05 13.81
N LEU A 186 -8.10 -1.92 14.17
CA LEU A 186 -8.91 -3.08 14.60
C LEU A 186 -8.97 -4.14 13.49
N PRO A 187 -8.58 -5.41 13.74
CA PRO A 187 -8.39 -6.39 12.67
C PRO A 187 -9.59 -6.57 11.73
N PHE A 188 -10.81 -6.55 12.27
CA PHE A 188 -12.04 -6.71 11.48
C PHE A 188 -12.42 -5.49 10.64
N LEU A 189 -11.83 -4.32 10.91
CA LEU A 189 -12.02 -3.09 10.12
C LEU A 189 -10.91 -2.87 9.09
N ARG A 190 -9.84 -3.68 9.14
CA ARG A 190 -8.75 -3.64 8.16
C ARG A 190 -9.26 -4.03 6.78
N ARG A 191 -8.80 -3.30 5.78
CA ARG A 191 -8.85 -3.60 4.36
C ARG A 191 -7.49 -4.17 4.00
N ASN A 192 -7.53 -5.44 3.64
CA ASN A 192 -6.42 -6.14 3.02
C ASN A 192 -6.88 -6.60 1.65
N GLU A 193 -5.95 -6.71 0.72
CA GLU A 193 -6.25 -7.32 -0.57
C GLU A 193 -5.17 -8.34 -0.92
N VAL A 194 -5.59 -9.48 -1.47
CA VAL A 194 -4.72 -10.32 -2.30
C VAL A 194 -4.96 -9.94 -3.75
N ALA A 195 -3.90 -9.92 -4.54
CA ALA A 195 -3.94 -9.42 -5.90
C ALA A 195 -3.11 -10.28 -6.85
N ALA A 196 -3.49 -10.28 -8.13
CA ALA A 196 -2.77 -10.95 -9.20
C ALA A 196 -2.65 -10.01 -10.39
N ARG A 197 -1.42 -9.89 -10.93
CA ARG A 197 -1.19 -9.21 -12.21
C ARG A 197 -1.81 -10.04 -13.32
N LEU A 198 -2.52 -9.39 -14.23
CA LEU A 198 -3.06 -10.02 -15.43
C LEU A 198 -2.21 -9.64 -16.64
N GLY A 199 -2.12 -10.54 -17.61
CA GLY A 199 -1.57 -10.21 -18.93
C GLY A 199 -2.40 -9.10 -19.58
N THR A 200 -1.73 -8.29 -20.40
CA THR A 200 -2.37 -7.22 -21.18
C THR A 200 -3.35 -7.78 -22.20
#